data_AF-A0A2S8WQL6-F1
#
_entry.id   AF-A0A2S8WQL6-F1
#
_cell.length_a   1.000
_cell.length_b   1.000
_cell.length_c   1.000
_cell.angle_alpha   90.00
_cell.angle_beta   90.00
_cell.angle_gamma   90.00
#
_symmetry.space_group_name_H-M   'P 1'
#
loop_
_entity.id
_entity.type
_entity.pdbx_description
1 polymer ?
#
loop_
_entity_poly.entity_id
_entity_poly.type
_entity_poly.pdbx_seq_one_letter_code
_entity_poly.pdbx_strand_id
1 'polypeptide(L)'
;MNTMQKAEIVARVLDGNSIHCRVVSPTGQVLELTGSTDSVTPNFEQSGLGTNRMLVNSAWAFALDRYAAVDLPDQQQQQQAENRAQKHRKMVEWLAEVSDELTDEKRYGWCSACFGQHEHRKVKRPLGQLPVYLCDECGSPTLPCAAPLCKNMAVRGRGSISIQRYCAEHRHETPGFAKASTPMGALNDYEEFLKYDKPNLARAVKVVGFAGAGLAAATPFAFLAAPAIGGAVGVVAGGFSGAAATSYGLALLGGGAIAAGGLGMAGGTAVVTGLGAALGGVLGSTIANAYVREDKSFHIEMLQGGSGVPVVVCNGFLSESGRGWGEWRNIITQRYPDSPVYRVHWGAKELKNLAYFGGGAAARVIGAPAVQQVAARAAKLAAKKLGPIAPALLVADLVKNPWHVAKIRAEKTGAILADLIARTTEDSFVLVGHSLGARAMVFAAQALNTKTDGPRIESMHLLGAAIGAKGDWKSLAEGVNGTVYNYHSTNDGVLKSIYPVAQAGQTAAGRSGFMPVVKGLKNVDVSEKVKAHSDYHEHVQLSLADVNVDESNRN
;
A
#
# COMPACT_ATOMS: atom_id res chain seq x y z
N MET A 1 37.65 -11.68 -32.05
CA MET A 1 36.58 -10.97 -31.31
C MET A 1 36.05 -11.95 -30.26
N ASN A 2 36.49 -11.85 -29.00
CA ASN A 2 35.89 -12.63 -27.92
C ASN A 2 34.43 -12.17 -27.78
N THR A 3 33.48 -13.05 -28.08
CA THR A 3 32.08 -12.90 -27.68
C THR A 3 32.08 -12.69 -26.17
N MET A 4 31.67 -11.51 -25.69
CA MET A 4 31.40 -11.32 -24.26
C MET A 4 30.43 -12.43 -23.82
N GLN A 5 30.85 -13.28 -22.89
CA GLN A 5 29.98 -14.29 -22.30
C GLN A 5 28.82 -13.57 -21.60
N LYS A 6 27.59 -14.04 -21.83
CA LYS A 6 26.44 -13.54 -21.07
C LYS A 6 26.52 -14.11 -19.66
N ALA A 7 26.02 -13.36 -18.68
CA ALA A 7 25.83 -13.89 -17.34
C ALA A 7 24.95 -15.16 -17.38
N GLU A 8 25.35 -16.17 -16.62
CA GLU A 8 24.62 -17.43 -16.47
C GLU A 8 23.87 -17.42 -15.14
N ILE A 9 22.64 -17.92 -15.12
CA ILE A 9 21.88 -18.12 -13.89
C ILE A 9 21.16 -19.47 -13.92
N VAL A 10 21.32 -20.22 -12.83
CA VAL A 10 20.73 -21.54 -12.65
C VAL A 10 20.14 -21.63 -11.25
N ALA A 11 18.83 -21.89 -11.16
CA ALA A 11 18.17 -22.24 -9.92
C ALA A 11 17.85 -23.74 -9.92
N ARG A 12 18.13 -24.41 -8.81
CA ARG A 12 17.84 -25.83 -8.58
C ARG A 12 17.10 -25.97 -7.27
N VAL A 13 16.15 -26.89 -7.26
CA VAL A 13 15.51 -27.37 -6.04
C VAL A 13 16.29 -28.62 -5.63
N LEU A 14 16.84 -28.59 -4.42
CA LEU A 14 17.49 -29.72 -3.77
C LEU A 14 16.41 -30.48 -2.96
N ASP A 15 16.80 -31.52 -2.22
CA ASP A 15 15.85 -32.35 -1.48
C ASP A 15 14.88 -31.54 -0.60
N GLY A 16 13.58 -31.83 -0.73
CA GLY A 16 12.50 -31.13 -0.03
C GLY A 16 12.29 -29.70 -0.53
N ASN A 17 12.31 -28.74 0.41
CA ASN A 17 12.05 -27.32 0.14
C ASN A 17 13.34 -26.49 0.00
N SER A 18 14.50 -27.13 -0.17
CA SER A 18 15.79 -26.43 -0.25
C SER A 18 16.04 -25.92 -1.68
N ILE A 19 16.41 -24.65 -1.82
CA ILE A 19 16.69 -24.00 -3.10
C ILE A 19 18.17 -23.57 -3.13
N HIS A 20 18.80 -23.81 -4.28
CA HIS A 20 20.14 -23.35 -4.60
C HIS A 20 20.10 -22.52 -5.90
N CYS A 21 20.56 -21.27 -5.86
CA CYS A 21 20.63 -20.39 -7.01
C CYS A 21 22.06 -19.91 -7.24
N ARG A 22 22.57 -20.19 -8.43
CA ARG A 22 23.93 -19.86 -8.86
C ARG A 22 23.89 -18.82 -9.96
N VAL A 23 24.60 -17.72 -9.78
CA VAL A 23 24.80 -16.69 -10.81
C VAL A 23 26.29 -16.60 -11.14
N VAL A 24 26.62 -16.59 -12.43
CA VAL A 24 27.99 -16.40 -12.93
C VAL A 24 28.03 -15.15 -13.81
N SER A 25 28.91 -14.20 -13.48
CA SER A 25 29.09 -12.98 -14.27
C SER A 25 29.88 -13.23 -15.57
N PRO A 26 29.89 -12.28 -16.52
CA PRO A 26 30.68 -12.38 -17.75
C PRO A 26 32.20 -12.61 -17.56
N THR A 27 32.79 -12.12 -16.46
CA THR A 27 34.20 -12.36 -16.13
C THR A 27 34.43 -13.60 -15.25
N GLY A 28 33.35 -14.32 -14.89
CA GLY A 28 33.42 -15.57 -14.14
C GLY A 28 33.30 -15.43 -12.62
N GLN A 29 32.94 -14.26 -12.08
CA GLN A 29 32.59 -14.15 -10.67
C GLN A 29 31.33 -14.95 -10.37
N VAL A 30 31.28 -15.58 -9.21
CA VAL A 30 30.17 -16.46 -8.82
C VAL A 30 29.44 -15.88 -7.60
N LEU A 31 28.12 -15.90 -7.65
CA LEU A 31 27.23 -15.69 -6.51
C LEU A 31 26.44 -16.98 -6.28
N GLU A 32 26.62 -17.57 -5.10
CA GLU A 32 25.85 -18.73 -4.64
C GLU A 32 24.85 -18.29 -3.57
N LEU A 33 23.58 -18.65 -3.78
CA LEU A 33 22.48 -18.39 -2.85
C LEU A 33 21.84 -19.71 -2.43
N THR A 34 21.61 -19.88 -1.14
CA THR A 34 20.93 -21.07 -0.58
C THR A 34 19.84 -20.68 0.40
N GLY A 35 18.79 -21.50 0.56
CA GLY A 35 17.72 -21.25 1.52
C GLY A 35 16.54 -22.18 1.31
N SER A 36 15.46 -22.02 2.08
CA SER A 36 14.21 -22.75 1.82
C SER A 36 13.21 -21.92 1.03
N THR A 37 12.18 -22.57 0.49
CA THR A 37 11.02 -21.92 -0.16
C THR A 37 10.31 -20.89 0.71
N ASP A 38 10.37 -21.08 2.03
CA ASP A 38 9.70 -20.22 3.02
C ASP A 38 10.62 -19.09 3.51
N SER A 39 11.89 -19.10 3.08
CA SER A 39 12.90 -18.14 3.50
C SER A 39 12.75 -16.83 2.73
N VAL A 40 12.49 -15.75 3.45
CA VAL A 40 12.42 -14.39 2.89
C VAL A 40 13.78 -13.94 2.33
N THR A 41 14.87 -14.36 2.96
CA THR A 41 16.24 -14.01 2.56
C THR A 41 17.10 -15.27 2.37
N PRO A 42 17.96 -15.34 1.34
CA PRO A 42 18.91 -16.43 1.17
C PRO A 42 20.11 -16.29 2.12
N ASN A 43 20.82 -17.39 2.31
CA ASN A 43 22.20 -17.44 2.79
C ASN A 43 23.16 -17.27 1.61
N PHE A 44 24.17 -16.41 1.77
CA PHE A 44 25.15 -16.08 0.75
C PHE A 44 26.38 -15.38 1.35
N GLU A 45 27.48 -15.34 0.60
CA GLU A 45 28.66 -14.57 0.98
C GLU A 45 28.50 -13.08 0.60
N GLN A 46 28.75 -12.18 1.54
CA GLN A 46 28.68 -10.72 1.33
C GLN A 46 29.96 -10.16 0.69
N SER A 47 30.47 -10.84 -0.34
CA SER A 47 31.69 -10.48 -1.07
C SER A 47 31.45 -10.54 -2.58
N GLY A 48 32.31 -9.91 -3.39
CA GLY A 48 32.17 -9.88 -4.85
C GLY A 48 30.77 -9.43 -5.29
N LEU A 49 30.12 -10.25 -6.12
CA LEU A 49 28.73 -10.04 -6.57
C LEU A 49 27.70 -9.98 -5.43
N GLY A 50 27.97 -10.65 -4.31
CA GLY A 50 27.09 -10.66 -3.13
C GLY A 50 27.00 -9.31 -2.42
N THR A 51 27.88 -8.36 -2.74
CA THR A 51 27.77 -6.97 -2.28
C THR A 51 26.62 -6.21 -2.96
N ASN A 52 26.17 -6.65 -4.15
CA ASN A 52 25.04 -6.05 -4.83
C ASN A 52 23.72 -6.64 -4.31
N ARG A 53 23.08 -5.95 -3.36
CA ARG A 53 21.80 -6.38 -2.76
C ARG A 53 20.67 -6.56 -3.79
N MET A 54 20.57 -5.69 -4.80
CA MET A 54 19.57 -5.85 -5.87
C MET A 54 19.79 -7.14 -6.66
N LEU A 55 21.05 -7.50 -6.94
CA LEU A 55 21.40 -8.75 -7.63
C LEU A 55 21.00 -9.95 -6.79
N VAL A 56 21.38 -9.98 -5.51
CA VAL A 56 21.04 -11.05 -4.55
C VAL A 56 19.52 -11.23 -4.48
N ASN A 57 18.77 -10.14 -4.24
CA ASN A 57 17.31 -10.19 -4.12
C ASN A 57 16.63 -10.62 -5.42
N SER A 58 17.11 -10.13 -6.58
CA SER A 58 16.56 -10.53 -7.88
C SER A 58 16.85 -12.00 -8.21
N ALA A 59 18.02 -12.50 -7.83
CA ALA A 59 18.42 -13.90 -8.04
C ALA A 59 17.67 -14.86 -7.11
N TRP A 60 17.40 -14.44 -5.87
CA TRP A 60 16.55 -15.21 -4.96
C TRP A 60 15.09 -15.25 -5.43
N ALA A 61 14.54 -14.09 -5.82
CA ALA A 61 13.18 -14.02 -6.36
C ALA A 61 13.03 -14.87 -7.64
N PHE A 62 14.02 -14.87 -8.53
CA PHE A 62 14.07 -15.78 -9.67
C PHE A 62 13.95 -17.25 -9.25
N ALA A 63 14.70 -17.66 -8.22
CA ALA A 63 14.73 -19.05 -7.77
C ALA A 63 13.38 -19.47 -7.16
N LEU A 64 12.78 -18.61 -6.34
CA LEU A 64 11.45 -18.82 -5.76
C LEU A 64 10.35 -18.88 -6.84
N ASP A 65 10.35 -17.95 -7.79
CA ASP A 65 9.36 -17.96 -8.88
C ASP A 65 9.56 -19.17 -9.81
N ARG A 66 10.80 -19.63 -10.00
CA ARG A 66 11.08 -20.83 -10.79
C ARG A 66 10.57 -22.10 -10.10
N TYR A 67 10.68 -22.17 -8.77
CA TYR A 67 10.07 -23.23 -7.96
C TYR A 67 8.54 -23.19 -8.04
N ALA A 68 7.95 -22.02 -7.81
CA ALA A 68 6.50 -21.82 -7.87
C ALA A 68 5.91 -22.16 -9.26
N ALA A 69 6.66 -21.93 -10.34
CA ALA A 69 6.26 -22.32 -11.69
C ALA A 69 6.10 -23.84 -11.88
N VAL A 70 6.67 -24.66 -10.99
CA VAL A 70 6.58 -26.13 -11.02
C VAL A 70 5.66 -26.66 -9.93
N ASP A 71 5.67 -26.04 -8.74
CA ASP A 71 5.02 -26.56 -7.54
C ASP A 71 3.54 -26.14 -7.40
N LEU A 72 3.14 -24.99 -7.97
CA LEU A 72 1.77 -24.49 -7.82
C LEU A 72 0.73 -25.44 -8.46
N PRO A 73 -0.46 -25.62 -7.85
CA PRO A 73 -1.43 -26.62 -8.30
C PRO A 73 -2.19 -26.25 -9.58
N ASP A 74 -2.15 -24.98 -9.98
CA ASP A 74 -2.94 -24.44 -11.10
C ASP A 74 -2.05 -23.98 -12.26
N GLN A 75 -2.40 -24.36 -13.49
CA GLN A 75 -1.63 -24.03 -14.70
C GLN A 75 -1.55 -22.52 -14.98
N GLN A 76 -2.59 -21.74 -14.67
CA GLN A 76 -2.51 -20.29 -14.87
C GLN A 76 -1.53 -19.67 -13.86
N GLN A 77 -1.55 -20.12 -12.60
CA GLN A 77 -0.62 -19.67 -11.57
C GLN A 77 0.83 -20.07 -11.90
N GLN A 78 1.06 -21.29 -12.40
CA GLN A 78 2.35 -21.73 -12.90
C GLN A 78 2.86 -20.84 -14.05
N GLN A 79 2.01 -20.53 -15.04
CA GLN A 79 2.38 -19.65 -16.15
C GLN A 79 2.68 -18.22 -15.68
N GLN A 80 1.93 -17.71 -14.70
CA GLN A 80 2.22 -16.42 -14.09
C GLN A 80 3.56 -16.42 -13.35
N ALA A 81 3.88 -17.49 -12.62
CA ALA A 81 5.17 -17.65 -11.95
C ALA A 81 6.33 -17.73 -12.95
N GLU A 82 6.18 -18.50 -14.02
CA GLU A 82 7.18 -18.57 -15.10
C GLU A 82 7.42 -17.20 -15.74
N ASN A 83 6.34 -16.43 -16.00
CA ASN A 83 6.46 -15.07 -16.51
C ASN A 83 7.19 -14.11 -15.55
N ARG A 84 7.08 -14.31 -14.23
CA ARG A 84 7.84 -13.53 -13.23
C ARG A 84 9.31 -13.99 -13.19
N ALA A 85 9.56 -15.30 -13.16
CA ALA A 85 10.91 -15.86 -13.22
C ALA A 85 11.69 -15.35 -14.44
N GLN A 86 11.08 -15.32 -15.63
CA GLN A 86 11.74 -14.79 -16.83
C GLN A 86 12.10 -13.29 -16.72
N LYS A 87 11.30 -12.50 -16.01
CA LYS A 87 11.60 -11.08 -15.76
C LYS A 87 12.76 -10.94 -14.78
N HIS A 88 12.76 -11.70 -13.68
CA HIS A 88 13.87 -11.69 -12.73
C HIS A 88 15.15 -12.20 -13.38
N ARG A 89 15.11 -13.25 -14.21
CA ARG A 89 16.27 -13.71 -14.98
C ARG A 89 16.89 -12.59 -15.80
N LYS A 90 16.08 -11.85 -16.58
CA LYS A 90 16.57 -10.71 -17.38
C LYS A 90 17.16 -9.59 -16.52
N MET A 91 16.66 -9.42 -15.30
CA MET A 91 17.16 -8.46 -14.32
C MET A 91 18.53 -8.91 -13.78
N VAL A 92 18.62 -10.17 -13.34
CA VAL A 92 19.87 -10.76 -12.82
C VAL A 92 20.96 -10.74 -13.87
N GLU A 93 20.67 -11.16 -15.10
CA GLU A 93 21.64 -11.13 -16.20
C GLU A 93 22.26 -9.74 -16.37
N TRP A 94 21.41 -8.71 -16.32
CA TRP A 94 21.85 -7.33 -16.45
C TRP A 94 22.63 -6.86 -15.21
N LEU A 95 22.13 -7.15 -14.00
CA LEU A 95 22.78 -6.77 -12.75
C LEU A 95 24.14 -7.43 -12.59
N ALA A 96 24.27 -8.71 -12.95
CA ALA A 96 25.53 -9.43 -12.96
C ALA A 96 26.52 -8.79 -13.95
N GLU A 97 26.08 -8.44 -15.16
CA GLU A 97 26.91 -7.73 -16.16
C GLU A 97 27.43 -6.39 -15.63
N VAL A 98 26.60 -5.59 -14.93
CA VAL A 98 27.00 -4.26 -14.48
C VAL A 98 27.70 -4.24 -13.11
N SER A 99 27.62 -5.33 -12.34
CA SER A 99 28.32 -5.46 -11.04
C SER A 99 29.75 -5.95 -11.19
N ASP A 100 30.09 -6.46 -12.36
CA ASP A 100 31.33 -7.19 -12.61
C ASP A 100 32.54 -6.25 -12.80
N GLU A 101 32.33 -5.13 -13.50
CA GLU A 101 33.40 -4.19 -13.86
C GLU A 101 33.13 -2.79 -13.30
N LEU A 102 33.40 -2.60 -12.01
CA LEU A 102 33.34 -1.30 -11.35
C LEU A 102 34.66 -0.53 -11.53
N THR A 103 34.55 0.79 -11.63
CA THR A 103 35.68 1.72 -11.68
C THR A 103 35.76 2.54 -10.39
N ASP A 104 36.89 3.23 -10.19
CA ASP A 104 37.08 4.10 -9.02
C ASP A 104 36.31 5.44 -9.10
N GLU A 105 35.69 5.76 -10.25
CA GLU A 105 34.90 6.98 -10.39
C GLU A 105 33.61 6.87 -9.57
N LYS A 106 33.47 7.78 -8.60
CA LYS A 106 32.32 7.85 -7.70
C LYS A 106 31.52 9.12 -7.89
N ARG A 107 30.22 9.04 -7.60
CA ARG A 107 29.33 10.19 -7.43
C ARG A 107 28.52 10.04 -6.15
N TYR A 108 28.28 11.13 -5.46
CA TYR A 108 27.44 11.14 -4.27
C TYR A 108 26.12 11.87 -4.57
N GLY A 109 24.99 11.27 -4.21
CA GLY A 109 23.68 11.85 -4.45
C GLY A 109 22.54 10.94 -4.02
N TRP A 110 21.31 11.44 -4.14
CA TRP A 110 20.12 10.65 -3.84
C TRP A 110 19.85 9.61 -4.93
N CYS A 111 19.66 8.36 -4.52
CA CYS A 111 19.34 7.26 -5.40
C CYS A 111 17.83 7.18 -5.63
N SER A 112 17.36 7.34 -6.88
CA SER A 112 15.94 7.22 -7.20
C SER A 112 15.35 5.81 -7.08
N ALA A 113 16.17 4.80 -6.73
CA ALA A 113 15.71 3.42 -6.53
C ALA A 113 15.44 3.12 -5.05
N CYS A 114 16.38 3.41 -4.15
CA CYS A 114 16.22 3.18 -2.71
C CYS A 114 15.84 4.43 -1.92
N PHE A 115 15.83 5.61 -2.55
CA PHE A 115 15.55 6.91 -1.93
C PHE A 115 16.51 7.31 -0.80
N GLY A 116 17.66 6.64 -0.66
CA GLY A 116 18.73 7.03 0.23
C GLY A 116 19.82 7.84 -0.48
N GLN A 117 20.62 8.56 0.30
CA GLN A 117 21.76 9.33 -0.17
C GLN A 117 23.03 8.49 -0.02
N HIS A 118 23.65 8.12 -1.14
CA HIS A 118 24.75 7.17 -1.14
C HIS A 118 25.83 7.52 -2.16
N GLU A 119 26.96 6.84 -2.07
CA GLU A 119 27.91 6.77 -3.18
C GLU A 119 27.36 5.89 -4.31
N HIS A 120 27.72 6.28 -5.53
CA HIS A 120 27.40 5.59 -6.76
C HIS A 120 28.68 5.37 -7.55
N ARG A 121 29.10 4.12 -7.74
CA ARG A 121 30.31 3.76 -8.47
C ARG A 121 30.03 3.55 -9.94
N LYS A 122 30.85 4.13 -10.81
CA LYS A 122 30.69 4.02 -12.26
C LYS A 122 31.11 2.63 -12.74
N VAL A 123 30.31 2.08 -13.65
CA VAL A 123 30.55 0.80 -14.31
C VAL A 123 31.32 1.04 -15.60
N LYS A 124 32.31 0.20 -15.89
CA LYS A 124 33.05 0.22 -17.15
C LYS A 124 32.11 -0.17 -18.29
N ARG A 125 31.98 0.69 -19.30
CA ARG A 125 31.09 0.47 -20.46
C ARG A 125 31.80 0.87 -21.76
N PRO A 126 31.46 0.23 -22.89
CA PRO A 126 31.93 0.66 -24.21
C PRO A 126 31.56 2.12 -24.52
N LEU A 127 32.42 2.81 -25.28
CA LEU A 127 32.17 4.16 -25.76
C LEU A 127 30.84 4.27 -26.54
N GLY A 128 30.15 5.40 -26.36
CA GLY A 128 28.87 5.68 -27.03
C GLY A 128 27.62 5.16 -26.30
N GLN A 129 27.78 4.38 -25.23
CA GLN A 129 26.65 3.97 -24.39
C GLN A 129 26.41 4.99 -23.26
N LEU A 130 25.14 5.13 -22.84
CA LEU A 130 24.82 5.93 -21.66
C LEU A 130 25.56 5.40 -20.42
N PRO A 131 26.09 6.29 -19.56
CA PRO A 131 26.82 5.87 -18.39
C PRO A 131 25.91 5.08 -17.43
N VAL A 132 26.50 4.13 -16.74
CA VAL A 132 25.85 3.35 -15.69
C VAL A 132 26.68 3.51 -14.41
N TYR A 133 25.99 3.76 -13.31
CA TYR A 133 26.56 3.76 -11.97
C TYR A 133 25.77 2.79 -11.10
N LEU A 134 26.41 2.08 -10.18
CA LEU A 134 25.71 1.29 -9.16
C LEU A 134 25.64 2.07 -7.86
N CYS A 135 24.46 2.13 -7.25
CA CYS A 135 24.31 2.59 -5.88
C CYS A 135 25.00 1.61 -4.93
N ASP A 136 25.89 2.10 -4.06
CA ASP A 136 26.65 1.24 -3.15
C ASP A 136 25.78 0.58 -2.08
N GLU A 137 24.62 1.17 -1.73
CA GLU A 137 23.73 0.61 -0.71
C GLU A 137 22.77 -0.43 -1.28
N CYS A 138 22.03 -0.07 -2.33
CA CYS A 138 20.98 -0.95 -2.86
C CYS A 138 21.42 -1.74 -4.09
N GLY A 139 22.58 -1.44 -4.70
CA GLY A 139 23.07 -2.11 -5.90
C GLY A 139 22.30 -1.76 -7.18
N SER A 140 21.36 -0.82 -7.13
CA SER A 140 20.56 -0.44 -8.30
C SER A 140 21.38 0.31 -9.35
N PRO A 141 21.23 -0.03 -10.64
CA PRO A 141 21.81 0.72 -11.73
C PRO A 141 21.15 2.09 -11.88
N THR A 142 21.99 3.10 -11.97
CA THR A 142 21.63 4.53 -11.94
C THR A 142 22.44 5.32 -12.97
N LEU A 143 22.04 6.56 -13.20
CA LEU A 143 22.80 7.55 -13.97
C LEU A 143 22.53 8.97 -13.45
N PRO A 144 23.44 9.93 -13.70
CA PRO A 144 23.22 11.32 -13.30
C PRO A 144 21.95 11.89 -13.89
N CYS A 145 21.14 12.55 -13.06
CA CYS A 145 19.95 13.24 -13.49
C CYS A 145 20.29 14.29 -14.57
N ALA A 146 19.48 14.35 -15.63
CA ALA A 146 19.65 15.29 -16.74
C ALA A 146 19.16 16.71 -16.42
N ALA A 147 18.50 16.91 -15.28
CA ALA A 147 18.08 18.24 -14.83
C ALA A 147 19.31 19.13 -14.57
N PRO A 148 19.33 20.39 -15.04
CA PRO A 148 20.44 21.31 -14.78
C PRO A 148 20.75 21.43 -13.29
N LEU A 149 22.04 21.39 -12.93
CA LEU A 149 22.54 21.52 -11.55
C LEU A 149 22.08 20.43 -10.55
N CYS A 150 21.30 19.44 -11.00
CA CYS A 150 20.86 18.34 -10.16
C CYS A 150 21.99 17.31 -9.96
N LYS A 151 22.30 17.00 -8.71
CA LYS A 151 23.31 15.99 -8.34
C LYS A 151 22.72 14.60 -8.10
N ASN A 152 21.39 14.47 -8.14
CA ASN A 152 20.69 13.22 -7.82
C ASN A 152 20.80 12.20 -8.95
N MET A 153 20.62 10.93 -8.61
CA MET A 153 20.83 9.80 -9.50
C MET A 153 19.48 9.21 -9.91
N ALA A 154 19.23 9.16 -11.22
CA ALA A 154 18.03 8.57 -11.83
C ALA A 154 18.19 7.04 -11.96
N VAL A 155 17.08 6.29 -11.90
CA VAL A 155 17.11 4.85 -12.20
C VAL A 155 17.44 4.64 -13.66
N ARG A 156 18.36 3.73 -13.94
CA ARG A 156 18.81 3.42 -15.29
C ARG A 156 18.34 2.03 -15.67
N GLY A 157 17.34 1.89 -16.54
CA GLY A 157 16.89 0.57 -17.04
C GLY A 157 17.80 -0.06 -18.11
N ARG A 158 17.53 -1.32 -18.50
CA ARG A 158 18.23 -2.06 -19.58
C ARG A 158 17.89 -1.46 -20.97
N GLY A 159 18.90 -1.21 -21.82
CA GLY A 159 18.73 -0.75 -23.22
C GLY A 159 19.53 0.53 -23.59
N SER A 160 19.67 0.87 -24.87
CA SER A 160 20.45 2.04 -25.33
C SER A 160 19.73 3.39 -25.16
N ILE A 161 18.40 3.39 -25.09
CA ILE A 161 17.56 4.60 -24.99
C ILE A 161 16.90 4.63 -23.60
N SER A 162 17.47 5.37 -22.66
CA SER A 162 16.77 5.71 -21.42
C SER A 162 15.87 6.92 -21.69
N ILE A 163 14.57 6.68 -21.86
CA ILE A 163 13.58 7.73 -22.19
C ILE A 163 13.43 8.75 -21.04
N GLN A 164 13.88 8.44 -19.82
CA GLN A 164 13.66 9.27 -18.63
C GLN A 164 14.94 9.37 -17.80
N ARG A 165 15.86 10.27 -18.19
CA ARG A 165 17.11 10.54 -17.46
C ARG A 165 16.91 11.45 -16.24
N TYR A 166 15.71 11.49 -15.66
CA TYR A 166 15.38 12.38 -14.53
C TYR A 166 15.26 11.58 -13.23
N CYS A 167 15.76 12.14 -12.13
CA CYS A 167 15.61 11.55 -10.80
C CYS A 167 14.15 11.57 -10.32
N ALA A 168 13.85 10.84 -9.25
CA ALA A 168 12.51 10.72 -8.68
C ALA A 168 11.84 12.08 -8.40
N GLU A 169 12.57 13.08 -7.90
CA GLU A 169 12.04 14.44 -7.70
C GLU A 169 11.59 15.10 -9.01
N HIS A 170 12.43 15.08 -10.04
CA HIS A 170 12.12 15.68 -11.35
C HIS A 170 11.11 14.85 -12.18
N ARG A 171 10.77 13.66 -11.70
CA ARG A 171 9.66 12.83 -12.19
C ARG A 171 8.38 13.01 -11.39
N HIS A 172 8.41 13.77 -10.28
CA HIS A 172 7.32 13.88 -9.31
C HIS A 172 6.95 12.51 -8.70
N GLU A 173 7.92 11.64 -8.51
CA GLU A 173 7.72 10.38 -7.79
C GLU A 173 7.81 10.58 -6.28
N THR A 174 8.69 11.48 -5.83
CA THR A 174 8.81 11.90 -4.43
C THR A 174 8.62 13.41 -4.29
N PRO A 175 7.94 13.90 -3.22
CA PRO A 175 7.85 15.34 -2.88
C PRO A 175 9.20 16.05 -2.83
N GLY A 176 10.24 15.34 -2.41
CA GLY A 176 11.60 15.84 -2.22
C GLY A 176 12.37 14.78 -1.45
N PHE A 177 13.57 14.40 -1.85
CA PHE A 177 14.29 13.31 -1.16
C PHE A 177 14.62 13.69 0.28
N ALA A 178 15.21 14.88 0.48
CA ALA A 178 15.55 15.39 1.81
C ALA A 178 14.28 15.62 2.64
N LYS A 179 13.27 16.28 2.07
CA LYS A 179 12.00 16.54 2.74
C LYS A 179 11.29 15.26 3.17
N ALA A 180 11.26 14.25 2.31
CA ALA A 180 10.58 13.00 2.62
C ALA A 180 11.31 12.13 3.67
N SER A 181 12.54 12.49 4.02
CA SER A 181 13.32 11.89 5.11
C SER A 181 13.26 12.67 6.44
N THR A 182 12.62 13.84 6.45
CA THR A 182 12.43 14.66 7.67
C THR A 182 11.01 14.54 8.20
N PRO A 183 10.79 14.69 9.52
CA PRO A 183 9.46 14.80 10.09
C PRO A 183 8.66 15.95 9.44
N MET A 184 7.36 15.72 9.29
CA MET A 184 6.39 16.64 8.73
C MET A 184 5.98 17.76 9.69
N GLY A 185 6.16 17.56 11.00
CA GLY A 185 5.57 18.41 12.03
C GLY A 185 4.21 17.88 12.46
N ALA A 186 3.18 18.73 12.41
CA ALA A 186 1.82 18.36 12.81
C ALA A 186 1.06 17.63 11.69
N LEU A 187 0.04 16.86 12.04
CA LEU A 187 -0.70 16.04 11.06
C LEU A 187 -1.40 16.87 9.97
N ASN A 188 -1.80 18.11 10.28
CA ASN A 188 -2.42 19.04 9.32
C ASN A 188 -1.42 19.67 8.33
N ASP A 189 -0.10 19.48 8.50
CA ASP A 189 0.92 20.00 7.58
C ASP A 189 1.13 19.11 6.35
N TYR A 190 0.35 18.03 6.23
CA TYR A 190 0.48 17.03 5.17
C TYR A 190 0.38 17.60 3.75
N GLU A 191 -0.45 18.62 3.51
CA GLU A 191 -0.55 19.22 2.18
C GLU A 191 0.74 19.90 1.76
N GLU A 192 1.37 20.63 2.68
CA GLU A 192 2.64 21.31 2.42
C GLU A 192 3.77 20.29 2.22
N PHE A 193 3.79 19.25 3.06
CA PHE A 193 4.74 18.17 2.95
C PHE A 193 4.68 17.44 1.60
N LEU A 194 3.49 17.20 1.06
CA LEU A 194 3.28 16.47 -0.20
C LEU A 194 3.50 17.33 -1.46
N LYS A 195 3.70 18.65 -1.35
CA LYS A 195 4.09 19.51 -2.49
C LYS A 195 5.45 19.10 -3.03
N TYR A 196 5.70 19.26 -4.32
CA TYR A 196 7.00 18.92 -4.91
C TYR A 196 7.97 20.10 -4.82
N ASP A 197 9.19 19.84 -4.35
CA ASP A 197 10.26 20.85 -4.26
C ASP A 197 10.88 21.18 -5.64
N LYS A 198 10.71 20.27 -6.60
CA LYS A 198 11.28 20.35 -7.95
C LYS A 198 10.18 20.27 -9.01
N PRO A 199 10.38 20.87 -10.20
CA PRO A 199 9.43 20.78 -11.29
C PRO A 199 9.45 19.41 -11.99
N ASN A 200 8.34 19.07 -12.66
CA ASN A 200 8.22 17.84 -13.43
C ASN A 200 8.85 17.98 -14.81
N LEU A 201 10.16 17.78 -14.89
CA LEU A 201 10.89 17.86 -16.17
C LEU A 201 10.61 16.65 -17.08
N ALA A 202 10.25 15.51 -16.50
CA ALA A 202 9.81 14.33 -17.25
C ALA A 202 8.53 14.58 -18.06
N ARG A 203 7.59 15.36 -17.52
CA ARG A 203 6.34 15.74 -18.19
C ARG A 203 6.58 16.82 -19.26
N ALA A 204 7.50 17.76 -19.01
CA ALA A 204 7.83 18.83 -19.96
C ALA A 204 8.39 18.26 -21.29
N VAL A 205 9.27 17.26 -21.22
CA VAL A 205 9.80 16.58 -22.42
C VAL A 205 8.70 15.86 -23.20
N LYS A 206 7.69 15.29 -22.52
CA LYS A 206 6.54 14.68 -23.19
C LYS A 206 5.71 15.72 -23.96
N VAL A 207 5.49 16.91 -23.40
CA VAL A 207 4.67 17.95 -24.04
C VAL A 207 5.38 18.57 -25.27
N VAL A 208 6.68 18.82 -25.20
CA VAL A 208 7.45 19.36 -26.33
C VAL A 208 7.59 18.34 -27.47
N GLY A 209 7.72 17.05 -27.14
CA GLY A 209 7.74 15.97 -28.14
C GLY A 209 6.44 15.84 -28.96
N PHE A 210 5.29 16.21 -28.38
CA PHE A 210 4.00 16.23 -29.08
C PHE A 210 3.79 17.50 -29.93
N ALA A 211 4.42 18.63 -29.58
CA ALA A 211 4.31 19.87 -30.35
C ALA A 211 5.33 19.97 -31.51
N GLY A 212 6.47 19.28 -31.40
CA GLY A 212 7.58 19.36 -32.37
C GLY A 212 7.63 18.26 -33.44
N ALA A 213 6.73 17.27 -33.41
CA ALA A 213 6.66 16.21 -34.41
C ALA A 213 5.29 16.21 -35.09
N GLY A 214 5.21 16.94 -36.21
CA GLY A 214 4.08 16.81 -37.13
C GLY A 214 3.92 15.36 -37.58
N LEU A 215 2.67 14.89 -37.57
CA LEU A 215 2.11 13.72 -38.27
C LEU A 215 3.12 12.78 -38.96
N ALA A 216 3.54 11.71 -38.27
CA ALA A 216 3.93 10.46 -38.92
C ALA A 216 3.80 9.25 -37.98
N ALA A 217 2.96 8.31 -38.39
CA ALA A 217 2.82 6.93 -37.90
C ALA A 217 2.24 6.71 -36.50
N ALA A 218 0.92 6.46 -36.46
CA ALA A 218 0.32 5.59 -35.46
C ALA A 218 1.06 4.23 -35.46
N THR A 219 1.94 4.04 -34.49
CA THR A 219 2.56 2.76 -34.11
C THR A 219 2.36 2.57 -32.60
N PRO A 220 2.30 1.33 -32.09
CA PRO A 220 1.66 0.98 -30.82
C PRO A 220 2.53 1.30 -29.59
N PHE A 221 2.97 2.54 -29.44
CA PHE A 221 3.72 3.03 -28.26
C PHE A 221 2.84 3.76 -27.24
N ALA A 222 1.52 3.63 -27.35
CA ALA A 222 0.60 4.03 -26.31
C ALA A 222 0.38 2.89 -25.33
N PHE A 223 1.36 2.48 -24.51
CA PHE A 223 1.07 1.73 -23.27
C PHE A 223 2.25 1.76 -22.29
N LEU A 224 1.90 2.01 -21.01
CA LEU A 224 2.69 1.83 -19.79
C LEU A 224 3.61 2.98 -19.33
N ALA A 225 3.05 4.19 -19.20
CA ALA A 225 3.38 5.01 -18.04
C ALA A 225 2.44 4.62 -16.90
N ALA A 226 2.68 3.47 -16.26
CA ALA A 226 2.00 3.14 -15.01
C ALA A 226 2.36 4.18 -13.94
N PRO A 227 1.45 4.58 -13.04
CA PRO A 227 1.77 5.48 -11.92
C PRO A 227 2.98 4.94 -11.14
N ALA A 228 4.14 5.59 -11.24
CA ALA A 228 5.44 5.08 -10.76
C ALA A 228 5.55 4.81 -9.25
N ILE A 229 4.49 5.06 -8.50
CA ILE A 229 4.32 4.80 -7.06
C ILE A 229 4.45 3.31 -6.74
N GLY A 230 3.94 2.43 -7.61
CA GLY A 230 4.23 1.00 -7.44
C GLY A 230 5.70 0.67 -7.67
N GLY A 231 6.44 1.50 -8.41
CA GLY A 231 7.80 1.24 -8.87
C GLY A 231 8.78 1.07 -7.74
N ALA A 232 8.43 1.66 -6.62
CA ALA A 232 9.25 1.77 -5.44
C ALA A 232 8.88 0.65 -4.44
N VAL A 233 7.58 0.43 -4.22
CA VAL A 233 7.06 -0.70 -3.44
C VAL A 233 7.38 -2.04 -4.09
N GLY A 234 7.38 -2.11 -5.42
CA GLY A 234 7.73 -3.34 -6.13
C GLY A 234 9.22 -3.69 -6.10
N VAL A 235 10.09 -2.70 -5.86
CA VAL A 235 11.52 -2.95 -5.57
C VAL A 235 11.67 -3.58 -4.19
N VAL A 236 11.01 -3.01 -3.18
CA VAL A 236 11.16 -3.45 -1.77
C VAL A 236 10.44 -4.77 -1.48
N ALA A 237 9.22 -4.95 -1.99
CA ALA A 237 8.42 -6.15 -1.70
C ALA A 237 8.65 -7.32 -2.67
N GLY A 238 9.30 -7.09 -3.83
CA GLY A 238 9.44 -8.12 -4.88
C GLY A 238 10.72 -8.07 -5.72
N GLY A 239 11.69 -7.21 -5.36
CA GLY A 239 12.97 -7.10 -6.08
C GLY A 239 12.84 -6.61 -7.53
N PHE A 240 11.71 -6.02 -7.91
CA PHE A 240 11.50 -5.54 -9.29
C PHE A 240 12.14 -4.17 -9.50
N SER A 241 12.36 -3.74 -10.75
CA SER A 241 12.65 -2.33 -11.05
C SER A 241 11.83 -1.83 -12.24
N GLY A 242 11.76 -0.51 -12.40
CA GLY A 242 11.05 0.13 -13.52
C GLY A 242 9.55 -0.21 -13.57
N ALA A 243 8.99 -0.31 -14.78
CA ALA A 243 7.55 -0.53 -14.97
C ALA A 243 7.02 -1.85 -14.35
N ALA A 244 7.87 -2.87 -14.21
CA ALA A 244 7.49 -4.13 -13.55
C ALA A 244 7.36 -3.97 -12.04
N ALA A 245 8.25 -3.21 -11.41
CA ALA A 245 8.06 -2.80 -10.03
C ALA A 245 6.80 -1.96 -9.93
N THR A 246 6.57 -1.07 -10.89
CA THR A 246 5.38 -0.24 -10.92
C THR A 246 4.11 -1.05 -10.94
N SER A 247 4.02 -2.07 -11.77
CA SER A 247 2.87 -2.96 -11.79
C SER A 247 2.77 -3.85 -10.55
N TYR A 248 3.88 -4.33 -9.99
CA TYR A 248 3.87 -5.20 -8.80
C TYR A 248 3.58 -4.44 -7.51
N GLY A 249 4.20 -3.28 -7.29
CA GLY A 249 3.87 -2.39 -6.19
C GLY A 249 2.50 -1.75 -6.37
N LEU A 250 2.05 -1.41 -7.58
CA LEU A 250 0.64 -1.01 -7.78
C LEU A 250 -0.32 -2.19 -7.61
N ALA A 251 0.10 -3.42 -7.86
CA ALA A 251 -0.69 -4.60 -7.50
C ALA A 251 -0.76 -4.72 -5.98
N LEU A 252 0.36 -4.65 -5.26
CA LEU A 252 0.36 -4.63 -3.79
C LEU A 252 -0.48 -3.48 -3.20
N LEU A 253 -0.37 -2.27 -3.75
CA LEU A 253 -1.02 -1.05 -3.24
C LEU A 253 -2.45 -0.82 -3.76
N GLY A 254 -2.75 -1.33 -4.94
CA GLY A 254 -3.93 -0.95 -5.73
C GLY A 254 -5.06 -1.98 -5.73
N GLY A 255 -4.84 -3.21 -5.24
CA GLY A 255 -5.85 -4.28 -5.24
C GLY A 255 -5.43 -5.59 -5.92
N GLY A 256 -4.15 -5.90 -5.96
CA GLY A 256 -3.56 -7.14 -6.50
C GLY A 256 -3.91 -8.40 -5.73
N ALA A 257 -4.50 -8.27 -4.55
CA ALA A 257 -5.23 -9.36 -3.90
C ALA A 257 -6.42 -9.85 -4.76
N ILE A 258 -6.92 -9.04 -5.69
CA ILE A 258 -7.96 -9.41 -6.65
C ILE A 258 -7.38 -10.19 -7.83
N ALA A 259 -6.07 -10.03 -8.15
CA ALA A 259 -5.41 -10.79 -9.21
C ALA A 259 -4.84 -12.14 -8.75
N ALA A 260 -4.61 -12.32 -7.45
CA ALA A 260 -4.05 -13.56 -6.87
C ALA A 260 -5.10 -14.57 -6.36
N GLY A 261 -6.37 -14.44 -6.78
CA GLY A 261 -7.45 -15.34 -6.36
C GLY A 261 -8.15 -14.81 -5.12
N GLY A 262 -9.35 -14.27 -5.31
CA GLY A 262 -10.11 -13.59 -4.27
C GLY A 262 -10.40 -14.46 -3.06
N LEU A 263 -9.82 -14.10 -1.92
CA LEU A 263 -10.33 -14.38 -0.58
C LEU A 263 -10.06 -13.15 0.29
N GLY A 264 -11.09 -12.68 0.99
CA GLY A 264 -10.97 -11.60 1.96
C GLY A 264 -9.88 -11.88 3.02
N MET A 265 -9.38 -10.82 3.66
CA MET A 265 -8.29 -10.80 4.66
C MET A 265 -6.86 -10.96 4.12
N ALA A 266 -6.60 -11.84 3.15
CA ALA A 266 -5.24 -12.02 2.60
C ALA A 266 -4.70 -10.75 1.92
N GLY A 267 -5.57 -9.99 1.23
CA GLY A 267 -5.20 -8.72 0.62
C GLY A 267 -4.92 -7.57 1.58
N GLY A 268 -5.67 -7.50 2.69
CA GLY A 268 -5.48 -6.46 3.70
C GLY A 268 -4.16 -6.62 4.44
N THR A 269 -3.79 -7.87 4.75
CA THR A 269 -2.50 -8.20 5.38
C THR A 269 -1.33 -7.87 4.46
N ALA A 270 -1.42 -8.15 3.16
CA ALA A 270 -0.39 -7.79 2.19
C ALA A 270 -0.20 -6.27 2.06
N VAL A 271 -1.29 -5.50 2.11
CA VAL A 271 -1.24 -4.02 2.13
C VAL A 271 -0.60 -3.52 3.42
N VAL A 272 -0.98 -4.04 4.59
CA VAL A 272 -0.42 -3.65 5.90
C VAL A 272 1.07 -3.99 6.01
N THR A 273 1.48 -5.22 5.67
CA THR A 273 2.88 -5.65 5.73
C THR A 273 3.76 -4.91 4.72
N GLY A 274 3.26 -4.72 3.49
CA GLY A 274 4.02 -4.04 2.43
C GLY A 274 4.16 -2.52 2.66
N LEU A 275 3.14 -1.89 3.26
CA LEU A 275 3.20 -0.48 3.63
C LEU A 275 3.99 -0.24 4.90
N GLY A 276 3.91 -1.16 5.87
CA GLY A 276 4.62 -1.07 7.14
C GLY A 276 6.10 -0.72 7.02
N ALA A 277 6.81 -1.47 6.16
CA ALA A 277 8.23 -1.23 5.86
C ALA A 277 8.51 0.11 5.16
N ALA A 278 7.50 0.74 4.57
CA ALA A 278 7.59 2.01 3.86
C ALA A 278 7.08 3.21 4.67
N LEU A 279 6.42 2.99 5.82
CA LEU A 279 5.79 4.02 6.64
C LEU A 279 6.79 5.05 7.13
N GLY A 280 6.46 6.34 6.99
CA GLY A 280 7.32 7.45 7.40
C GLY A 280 8.54 7.67 6.51
N GLY A 281 8.93 6.69 5.69
CA GLY A 281 10.06 6.79 4.76
C GLY A 281 9.67 7.36 3.40
N VAL A 282 10.65 7.67 2.55
CA VAL A 282 10.37 8.32 1.26
C VAL A 282 9.35 7.56 0.40
N LEU A 283 9.39 6.23 0.43
CA LEU A 283 8.43 5.34 -0.23
C LEU A 283 6.98 5.62 0.19
N GLY A 284 6.70 5.63 1.50
CA GLY A 284 5.37 5.94 2.02
C GLY A 284 4.85 7.29 1.53
N SER A 285 5.71 8.31 1.47
CA SER A 285 5.33 9.65 1.02
C SER A 285 4.88 9.67 -0.44
N THR A 286 5.50 8.83 -1.28
CA THR A 286 5.12 8.71 -2.69
C THR A 286 3.73 8.11 -2.83
N ILE A 287 3.40 7.14 -1.98
CA ILE A 287 2.13 6.43 -1.97
C ILE A 287 1.02 7.32 -1.40
N ALA A 288 1.30 7.99 -0.29
CA ALA A 288 0.41 8.99 0.28
C ALA A 288 0.09 10.08 -0.75
N ASN A 289 1.10 10.65 -1.41
CA ASN A 289 0.88 11.67 -2.43
C ASN A 289 0.03 11.16 -3.60
N ALA A 290 0.26 9.94 -4.06
CA ALA A 290 -0.54 9.33 -5.12
C ALA A 290 -2.02 9.27 -4.76
N TYR A 291 -2.31 8.75 -3.58
CA TYR A 291 -3.65 8.57 -3.08
C TYR A 291 -4.34 9.92 -2.88
N VAL A 292 -3.69 10.87 -2.20
CA VAL A 292 -4.21 12.24 -2.00
C VAL A 292 -4.47 12.96 -3.33
N ARG A 293 -3.64 12.69 -4.35
CA ARG A 293 -3.84 13.24 -5.69
C ARG A 293 -5.01 12.61 -6.43
N GLU A 294 -5.16 11.29 -6.32
CA GLU A 294 -6.23 10.50 -6.94
C GLU A 294 -7.57 10.81 -6.28
N ASP A 295 -7.63 10.77 -4.96
CA ASP A 295 -8.83 11.03 -4.18
C ASP A 295 -8.86 12.48 -3.67
N LYS A 296 -9.52 13.36 -4.44
CA LYS A 296 -9.72 14.77 -4.08
C LYS A 296 -10.63 15.01 -2.88
N SER A 297 -11.28 13.97 -2.35
CA SER A 297 -12.04 14.09 -1.11
C SER A 297 -11.17 13.90 0.12
N PHE A 298 -10.00 13.25 -0.03
CA PHE A 298 -9.10 13.05 1.08
C PHE A 298 -8.58 14.40 1.56
N HIS A 299 -8.84 14.71 2.83
CA HIS A 299 -8.18 15.82 3.52
C HIS A 299 -8.20 15.62 5.02
N ILE A 300 -7.21 16.19 5.71
CA ILE A 300 -7.15 16.21 7.17
C ILE A 300 -7.41 17.63 7.65
N GLU A 301 -8.44 17.81 8.45
CA GLU A 301 -8.85 19.09 9.01
C GLU A 301 -8.52 19.14 10.50
N MET A 302 -7.79 20.15 10.95
CA MET A 302 -7.60 20.40 12.38
C MET A 302 -8.84 21.09 12.95
N LEU A 303 -9.53 20.43 13.87
CA LEU A 303 -10.76 20.90 14.51
C LEU A 303 -10.48 21.69 15.80
N GLN A 304 -9.39 21.35 16.47
CA GLN A 304 -8.97 21.89 17.75
C GLN A 304 -7.45 21.80 17.87
N GLY A 305 -6.81 22.84 18.39
CA GLY A 305 -5.42 22.78 18.87
C GLY A 305 -5.38 22.43 20.35
N GLY A 306 -4.23 21.99 20.85
CA GLY A 306 -4.12 21.57 22.24
C GLY A 306 -2.69 21.16 22.60
N SER A 307 -2.51 20.72 23.83
CA SER A 307 -1.23 20.18 24.33
C SER A 307 -1.33 18.73 24.81
N GLY A 308 -2.55 18.17 24.86
CA GLY A 308 -2.76 16.75 25.12
C GLY A 308 -2.40 15.86 23.93
N VAL A 309 -2.62 14.56 24.09
CA VAL A 309 -2.37 13.55 23.06
C VAL A 309 -3.30 13.81 21.86
N PRO A 310 -2.76 13.97 20.64
CA PRO A 310 -3.57 14.18 19.44
C PRO A 310 -4.64 13.11 19.21
N VAL A 311 -5.86 13.55 18.93
CA VAL A 311 -7.00 12.67 18.64
C VAL A 311 -7.34 12.75 17.16
N VAL A 312 -7.35 11.61 16.47
CA VAL A 312 -7.76 11.51 15.07
C VAL A 312 -9.13 10.86 14.98
N VAL A 313 -10.09 11.59 14.41
CA VAL A 313 -11.46 11.11 14.18
C VAL A 313 -11.70 10.81 12.70
N CYS A 314 -12.44 9.74 12.41
CA CYS A 314 -12.84 9.41 11.04
C CYS A 314 -14.26 8.89 10.96
N ASN A 315 -15.04 9.53 10.10
CA ASN A 315 -16.42 9.17 9.83
C ASN A 315 -16.49 7.97 8.87
N GLY A 316 -17.65 7.30 8.91
CA GLY A 316 -18.00 6.29 7.95
C GLY A 316 -18.97 6.77 6.87
N PHE A 317 -19.52 5.75 6.21
CA PHE A 317 -20.30 5.72 4.97
C PHE A 317 -21.37 6.81 4.74
N LEU A 318 -21.94 7.43 5.78
CA LEU A 318 -23.10 8.35 5.67
C LEU A 318 -22.92 9.71 6.35
N SER A 319 -21.85 9.94 7.10
CA SER A 319 -21.70 11.13 7.96
C SER A 319 -20.63 12.12 7.49
N GLU A 320 -20.19 12.00 6.24
CA GLU A 320 -19.01 12.68 5.71
C GLU A 320 -19.29 13.94 4.86
N SER A 321 -20.52 14.45 4.83
CA SER A 321 -20.86 15.57 3.93
C SER A 321 -20.60 16.98 4.48
N GLY A 322 -19.81 17.16 5.56
CA GLY A 322 -19.61 18.47 6.20
C GLY A 322 -18.21 18.70 6.77
N ARG A 323 -17.78 19.97 6.78
CA ARG A 323 -16.53 20.45 7.42
C ARG A 323 -16.73 20.70 8.92
N GLY A 324 -15.63 20.87 9.64
CA GLY A 324 -15.63 21.12 11.07
C GLY A 324 -16.00 19.87 11.86
N TRP A 325 -16.47 20.07 13.09
CA TRP A 325 -16.64 18.98 14.07
C TRP A 325 -17.65 17.90 13.67
N GLY A 326 -18.66 18.22 12.86
CA GLY A 326 -19.78 17.31 12.64
C GLY A 326 -20.36 16.80 13.96
N GLU A 327 -20.60 15.49 14.05
CA GLU A 327 -21.15 14.82 15.23
C GLU A 327 -20.11 14.56 16.34
N TRP A 328 -18.81 14.81 16.08
CA TRP A 328 -17.74 14.43 17.01
C TRP A 328 -17.56 15.36 18.20
N ARG A 329 -18.05 16.60 18.13
CA ARG A 329 -17.70 17.65 19.12
C ARG A 329 -17.87 17.16 20.55
N ASN A 330 -19.09 16.77 20.92
CA ASN A 330 -19.41 16.44 22.30
C ASN A 330 -18.67 15.19 22.79
N ILE A 331 -18.68 14.12 22.00
CA ILE A 331 -18.07 12.85 22.38
C ILE A 331 -16.55 12.95 22.55
N ILE A 332 -15.88 13.81 21.76
CA ILE A 332 -14.43 14.03 21.87
C ILE A 332 -14.11 15.03 22.98
N THR A 333 -14.73 16.22 23.02
CA THR A 333 -14.35 17.25 23.99
C THR A 333 -14.72 16.88 25.42
N GLN A 334 -15.70 16.00 25.65
CA GLN A 334 -15.99 15.46 26.98
C GLN A 334 -14.83 14.63 27.55
N ARG A 335 -14.01 14.02 26.70
CA ARG A 335 -12.91 13.15 27.13
C ARG A 335 -11.53 13.74 26.90
N TYR A 336 -11.35 14.42 25.78
CA TYR A 336 -10.09 14.99 25.33
C TYR A 336 -10.25 16.51 25.15
N PRO A 337 -10.60 17.27 26.21
CA PRO A 337 -10.89 18.70 26.10
C PRO A 337 -9.68 19.52 25.65
N ASP A 338 -8.47 19.10 26.02
CA ASP A 338 -7.22 19.85 25.80
C ASP A 338 -6.31 19.25 24.72
N SER A 339 -6.78 18.22 24.00
CA SER A 339 -6.02 17.57 22.93
C SER A 339 -6.17 18.31 21.60
N PRO A 340 -5.13 18.31 20.75
CA PRO A 340 -5.29 18.55 19.32
C PRO A 340 -6.28 17.52 18.73
N VAL A 341 -7.19 17.96 17.87
CA VAL A 341 -8.16 17.07 17.23
C VAL A 341 -8.11 17.24 15.72
N TYR A 342 -7.92 16.12 15.03
CA TYR A 342 -7.86 16.04 13.57
C TYR A 342 -9.02 15.20 13.05
N ARG A 343 -9.68 15.68 12.00
CA ARG A 343 -10.71 14.92 11.27
C ARG A 343 -10.19 14.49 9.92
N VAL A 344 -10.22 13.18 9.68
CA VAL A 344 -9.88 12.60 8.38
C VAL A 344 -11.15 12.51 7.55
N HIS A 345 -11.08 13.10 6.36
CA HIS A 345 -12.10 13.03 5.33
C HIS A 345 -11.57 12.18 4.16
N TRP A 346 -12.45 11.46 3.47
CA TRP A 346 -12.21 10.55 2.36
C TRP A 346 -13.50 10.33 1.53
N GLY A 347 -13.43 9.50 0.49
CA GLY A 347 -14.39 9.55 -0.62
C GLY A 347 -15.74 8.88 -0.39
N ALA A 348 -16.70 9.62 0.17
CA ALA A 348 -18.11 9.26 0.22
C ALA A 348 -18.90 9.31 -1.12
N LYS A 349 -18.29 9.67 -2.25
CA LYS A 349 -19.02 9.85 -3.53
C LYS A 349 -19.64 8.56 -4.08
N GLU A 350 -18.96 7.42 -3.95
CA GLU A 350 -19.53 6.10 -4.30
C GLU A 350 -20.55 5.61 -3.26
N LEU A 351 -20.57 6.26 -2.09
CA LEU A 351 -21.37 5.89 -0.92
C LEU A 351 -22.78 6.47 -1.01
N LYS A 352 -22.98 7.59 -1.72
CA LYS A 352 -24.33 8.04 -2.10
C LYS A 352 -25.12 6.98 -2.90
N ASN A 353 -24.44 6.18 -3.71
CA ASN A 353 -25.06 5.08 -4.46
C ASN A 353 -25.47 3.90 -3.57
N LEU A 354 -24.87 3.77 -2.38
CA LEU A 354 -25.21 2.73 -1.42
C LEU A 354 -26.11 3.25 -0.27
N ALA A 355 -26.27 4.58 -0.13
CA ALA A 355 -27.38 5.20 0.61
C ALA A 355 -28.75 4.82 0.00
N TYR A 356 -28.78 4.48 -1.30
CA TYR A 356 -29.94 3.88 -1.96
C TYR A 356 -30.35 2.52 -1.36
N PHE A 357 -29.43 1.83 -0.68
CA PHE A 357 -29.69 0.59 0.05
C PHE A 357 -29.94 0.80 1.56
N GLY A 358 -29.55 1.95 2.13
CA GLY A 358 -29.51 2.17 3.58
C GLY A 358 -30.48 3.23 4.15
N GLY A 359 -31.08 4.09 3.32
CA GLY A 359 -32.10 5.03 3.76
C GLY A 359 -33.51 4.44 3.67
N GLY A 360 -34.34 4.66 4.68
CA GLY A 360 -35.75 4.21 4.77
C GLY A 360 -36.72 4.72 3.68
N ALA A 361 -36.23 5.05 2.49
CA ALA A 361 -36.99 5.38 1.29
C ALA A 361 -36.98 4.26 0.23
N ALA A 362 -36.38 3.09 0.50
CA ALA A 362 -36.43 1.93 -0.39
C ALA A 362 -37.74 1.12 -0.31
N ALA A 363 -38.76 1.60 0.40
CA ALA A 363 -40.11 1.05 0.36
C ALA A 363 -41.03 1.74 -0.67
N ARG A 364 -40.62 2.86 -1.30
CA ARG A 364 -41.49 3.64 -2.19
C ARG A 364 -40.93 4.05 -3.56
N VAL A 365 -39.71 3.65 -3.92
CA VAL A 365 -39.18 3.86 -5.29
C VAL A 365 -38.96 2.53 -6.01
N ILE A 366 -39.87 1.57 -5.80
CA ILE A 366 -40.17 0.57 -6.83
C ILE A 366 -41.18 1.22 -7.79
N GLY A 367 -40.73 2.26 -8.49
CA GLY A 367 -41.34 2.70 -9.75
C GLY A 367 -40.62 1.95 -10.86
N ALA A 368 -41.36 1.35 -11.78
CA ALA A 368 -40.91 0.27 -12.66
C ALA A 368 -40.18 0.71 -13.96
N PRO A 369 -38.90 1.13 -13.92
CA PRO A 369 -38.02 0.83 -15.06
C PRO A 369 -36.61 0.30 -14.73
N ALA A 370 -36.17 0.30 -13.47
CA ALA A 370 -34.78 -0.11 -13.14
C ALA A 370 -34.57 -1.64 -13.16
N VAL A 371 -35.59 -2.43 -12.79
CA VAL A 371 -35.52 -3.91 -12.81
C VAL A 371 -35.39 -4.46 -14.24
N GLN A 372 -35.98 -3.77 -15.23
CA GLN A 372 -35.94 -4.19 -16.63
C GLN A 372 -34.53 -4.09 -17.22
N GLN A 373 -33.69 -3.13 -16.80
CA GLN A 373 -32.33 -3.03 -17.33
C GLN A 373 -31.40 -4.15 -16.82
N VAL A 374 -31.59 -4.59 -15.58
CA VAL A 374 -30.84 -5.71 -15.00
C VAL A 374 -31.26 -7.03 -15.64
N ALA A 375 -32.57 -7.25 -15.79
CA ALA A 375 -33.11 -8.42 -16.48
C ALA A 375 -32.74 -8.46 -17.98
N ALA A 376 -32.78 -7.31 -18.67
CA ALA A 376 -32.41 -7.21 -20.08
C ALA A 376 -30.92 -7.47 -20.32
N ARG A 377 -30.02 -7.05 -19.41
CA ARG A 377 -28.58 -7.36 -19.49
C ARG A 377 -28.30 -8.84 -19.21
N ALA A 378 -28.95 -9.41 -18.20
CA ALA A 378 -28.86 -10.84 -17.90
C ALA A 378 -29.35 -11.71 -19.07
N ALA A 379 -30.47 -11.35 -19.68
CA ALA A 379 -31.00 -12.03 -20.86
C ALA A 379 -30.08 -11.91 -22.09
N LYS A 380 -29.43 -10.76 -22.29
CA LYS A 380 -28.49 -10.53 -23.41
C LYS A 380 -27.17 -11.30 -23.24
N LEU A 381 -26.75 -11.55 -22.00
CA LEU A 381 -25.60 -12.39 -21.65
C LEU A 381 -25.93 -13.88 -21.76
N ALA A 382 -27.12 -14.30 -21.34
CA ALA A 382 -27.59 -15.69 -21.48
C ALA A 382 -27.77 -16.10 -22.95
N ALA A 383 -28.13 -15.17 -23.84
CA ALA A 383 -28.33 -15.44 -25.27
C ALA A 383 -27.02 -15.64 -26.07
N LYS A 384 -25.85 -15.28 -25.53
CA LYS A 384 -24.56 -15.38 -26.23
C LYS A 384 -23.82 -16.66 -25.81
N LYS A 385 -24.24 -17.80 -26.38
CA LYS A 385 -23.60 -19.14 -26.38
C LYS A 385 -22.80 -19.52 -25.12
N LEU A 386 -23.47 -20.25 -24.23
CA LEU A 386 -22.92 -20.96 -23.08
C LEU A 386 -21.90 -22.04 -23.51
N GLY A 387 -20.63 -21.81 -23.20
CA GLY A 387 -19.61 -22.86 -23.04
C GLY A 387 -19.31 -23.11 -21.55
N PRO A 388 -18.50 -24.12 -21.19
CA PRO A 388 -18.25 -24.58 -19.81
C PRO A 388 -17.51 -23.58 -18.90
N ILE A 389 -17.36 -22.31 -19.32
CA ILE A 389 -16.65 -21.23 -18.61
C ILE A 389 -17.66 -20.30 -17.87
N ALA A 390 -18.95 -20.62 -17.89
CA ALA A 390 -20.03 -19.81 -17.32
C ALA A 390 -19.86 -19.39 -15.82
N PRO A 391 -19.26 -20.18 -14.91
CA PRO A 391 -19.12 -19.76 -13.51
C PRO A 391 -18.15 -18.58 -13.30
N ALA A 392 -17.18 -18.37 -14.19
CA ALA A 392 -16.11 -17.38 -13.98
C ALA A 392 -16.56 -15.92 -14.20
N LEU A 393 -17.57 -15.68 -15.05
CA LEU A 393 -18.06 -14.33 -15.35
C LEU A 393 -18.94 -13.75 -14.25
N LEU A 394 -19.53 -14.58 -13.38
CA LEU A 394 -20.35 -14.13 -12.25
C LEU A 394 -19.51 -13.49 -11.13
N VAL A 395 -18.23 -13.87 -11.00
CA VAL A 395 -17.33 -13.32 -9.97
C VAL A 395 -16.93 -11.87 -10.29
N ALA A 396 -16.81 -11.51 -11.57
CA ALA A 396 -16.45 -10.16 -12.00
C ALA A 396 -17.52 -9.10 -11.69
N ASP A 397 -18.79 -9.48 -11.59
CA ASP A 397 -19.88 -8.55 -11.23
C ASP A 397 -20.07 -8.39 -9.72
N LEU A 398 -19.61 -9.35 -8.90
CA LEU A 398 -19.57 -9.19 -7.43
C LEU A 398 -18.54 -8.13 -7.01
N VAL A 399 -17.48 -7.95 -7.82
CA VAL A 399 -16.39 -6.97 -7.63
C VAL A 399 -16.88 -5.52 -7.83
N LYS A 400 -18.06 -5.30 -8.43
CA LYS A 400 -18.64 -3.97 -8.64
C LYS A 400 -19.62 -3.53 -7.53
N ASN A 401 -19.77 -4.30 -6.44
CA ASN A 401 -20.60 -3.86 -5.32
C ASN A 401 -19.98 -2.59 -4.68
N PRO A 402 -20.71 -1.45 -4.60
CA PRO A 402 -20.20 -0.23 -3.99
C PRO A 402 -19.70 -0.41 -2.55
N TRP A 403 -20.23 -1.40 -1.80
CA TRP A 403 -19.76 -1.71 -0.44
C TRP A 403 -18.31 -2.22 -0.46
N HIS A 404 -17.98 -3.09 -1.41
CA HIS A 404 -16.63 -3.63 -1.52
C HIS A 404 -15.63 -2.53 -1.88
N VAL A 405 -16.00 -1.64 -2.80
CA VAL A 405 -15.20 -0.45 -3.14
C VAL A 405 -15.01 0.46 -1.93
N ALA A 406 -16.07 0.72 -1.16
CA ALA A 406 -16.03 1.51 0.07
C ALA A 406 -15.07 0.92 1.11
N LYS A 407 -15.13 -0.40 1.28
CA LYS A 407 -14.24 -1.15 2.17
C LYS A 407 -12.77 -0.98 1.78
N ILE A 408 -12.44 -1.22 0.52
CA ILE A 408 -11.06 -1.06 0.00
C ILE A 408 -10.59 0.39 0.19
N ARG A 409 -11.46 1.37 -0.06
CA ARG A 409 -11.12 2.77 0.17
C ARG A 409 -10.82 3.06 1.63
N ALA A 410 -11.64 2.60 2.57
CA ALA A 410 -11.38 2.74 4.00
C ALA A 410 -10.03 2.13 4.42
N GLU A 411 -9.68 0.96 3.86
CA GLU A 411 -8.37 0.33 4.10
C GLU A 411 -7.22 1.20 3.57
N LYS A 412 -7.36 1.74 2.35
CA LYS A 412 -6.38 2.67 1.78
C LYS A 412 -6.27 3.96 2.61
N THR A 413 -7.39 4.53 3.07
CA THR A 413 -7.41 5.70 3.94
C THR A 413 -6.63 5.44 5.22
N GLY A 414 -6.85 4.29 5.87
CA GLY A 414 -6.11 3.88 7.07
C GLY A 414 -4.60 3.75 6.84
N ALA A 415 -4.24 3.13 5.73
CA ALA A 415 -2.85 3.01 5.28
C ALA A 415 -2.16 4.37 5.06
N ILE A 416 -2.82 5.31 4.38
CA ILE A 416 -2.29 6.65 4.17
C ILE A 416 -2.21 7.43 5.48
N LEU A 417 -3.23 7.30 6.33
CA LEU A 417 -3.23 7.92 7.64
C LEU A 417 -2.07 7.44 8.50
N ALA A 418 -1.79 6.13 8.51
CA ALA A 418 -0.62 5.58 9.20
C ALA A 418 0.70 6.18 8.67
N ASP A 419 0.85 6.33 7.34
CA ASP A 419 2.06 6.94 6.78
C ASP A 419 2.21 8.40 7.23
N LEU A 420 1.12 9.16 7.24
CA LEU A 420 1.14 10.56 7.68
C LEU A 420 1.41 10.69 9.18
N ILE A 421 0.78 9.86 10.02
CA ILE A 421 1.05 9.78 11.46
C ILE A 421 2.53 9.47 11.70
N ALA A 422 3.08 8.47 11.01
CA ALA A 422 4.48 8.05 11.15
C ALA A 422 5.52 9.13 10.79
N ARG A 423 5.08 10.25 10.20
CA ARG A 423 5.94 11.41 9.86
C ARG A 423 5.80 12.56 10.85
N THR A 424 4.83 12.51 11.75
CA THR A 424 4.64 13.59 12.71
C THR A 424 5.77 13.61 13.74
N THR A 425 5.88 14.71 14.46
CA THR A 425 6.78 14.83 15.62
C THR A 425 6.14 14.36 16.93
N GLU A 426 4.93 13.82 16.87
CA GLU A 426 4.14 13.40 18.02
C GLU A 426 4.50 11.97 18.43
N ASP A 427 4.61 11.71 19.73
CA ASP A 427 4.97 10.37 20.23
C ASP A 427 3.78 9.39 20.24
N SER A 428 2.56 9.91 20.34
CA SER A 428 1.36 9.08 20.40
C SER A 428 0.10 9.75 19.83
N PHE A 429 -0.88 8.90 19.49
CA PHE A 429 -2.18 9.32 18.99
C PHE A 429 -3.31 8.50 19.63
N VAL A 430 -4.49 9.11 19.72
CA VAL A 430 -5.76 8.40 19.96
C VAL A 430 -6.52 8.29 18.64
N LEU A 431 -6.99 7.10 18.31
CA LEU A 431 -7.77 6.88 17.08
C LEU A 431 -9.24 6.63 17.40
N VAL A 432 -10.12 7.42 16.81
CA VAL A 432 -11.57 7.29 16.97
C VAL A 432 -12.22 7.14 15.60
N GLY A 433 -13.04 6.11 15.42
CA GLY A 433 -13.67 5.87 14.13
C GLY A 433 -15.08 5.34 14.28
N HIS A 434 -15.96 5.76 13.37
CA HIS A 434 -17.33 5.25 13.26
C HIS A 434 -17.49 4.43 11.98
N SER A 435 -18.13 3.26 12.06
CA SER A 435 -18.49 2.46 10.88
C SER A 435 -17.27 2.09 9.99
N LEU A 436 -17.26 2.47 8.71
CA LEU A 436 -16.07 2.30 7.84
C LEU A 436 -14.88 3.17 8.27
N GLY A 437 -15.11 4.30 8.94
CA GLY A 437 -14.03 5.08 9.56
C GLY A 437 -13.35 4.31 10.69
N ALA A 438 -14.09 3.50 11.45
CA ALA A 438 -13.52 2.57 12.42
C ALA A 438 -12.62 1.52 11.75
N ARG A 439 -13.01 1.04 10.56
CA ARG A 439 -12.16 0.15 9.74
C ARG A 439 -10.86 0.85 9.32
N ALA A 440 -10.94 2.11 8.88
CA ALA A 440 -9.74 2.88 8.54
C ALA A 440 -8.80 3.03 9.75
N MET A 441 -9.34 3.29 10.94
CA MET A 441 -8.54 3.38 12.17
C MET A 441 -7.88 2.06 12.56
N VAL A 442 -8.58 0.93 12.44
CA VAL A 442 -7.99 -0.41 12.67
C VAL A 442 -6.82 -0.65 11.72
N PHE A 443 -6.99 -0.35 10.43
CA PHE A 443 -5.92 -0.51 9.45
C PHE A 443 -4.74 0.44 9.71
N ALA A 444 -5.00 1.66 10.16
CA ALA A 444 -3.95 2.60 10.53
C ALA A 444 -3.13 2.10 11.73
N ALA A 445 -3.80 1.62 12.79
CA ALA A 445 -3.13 1.08 13.97
C ALA A 445 -2.30 -0.17 13.65
N GLN A 446 -2.85 -1.11 12.87
CA GLN A 446 -2.11 -2.31 12.46
C GLN A 446 -0.90 -1.97 11.60
N ALA A 447 -1.01 -1.00 10.70
CA ALA A 447 0.11 -0.52 9.90
C ALA A 447 1.18 0.14 10.79
N LEU A 448 0.81 1.04 11.71
CA LEU A 448 1.75 1.67 12.64
C LEU A 448 2.45 0.67 13.56
N ASN A 449 1.78 -0.42 13.95
CA ASN A 449 2.38 -1.47 14.78
C ASN A 449 3.58 -2.17 14.10
N THR A 450 3.66 -2.14 12.77
CA THR A 450 4.82 -2.69 12.05
C THR A 450 6.07 -1.80 12.13
N LYS A 451 5.93 -0.56 12.60
CA LYS A 451 7.03 0.40 12.78
C LYS A 451 7.38 0.49 14.27
N THR A 452 8.54 -0.03 14.64
CA THR A 452 8.97 -0.10 16.05
C THR A 452 9.38 1.25 16.64
N ASP A 453 9.80 2.19 15.80
CA ASP A 453 10.31 3.53 16.13
C ASP A 453 9.33 4.66 15.77
N GLY A 454 8.07 4.33 15.50
CA GLY A 454 7.04 5.30 15.11
C GLY A 454 6.11 5.70 16.27
N PRO A 455 5.25 6.72 16.05
CA PRO A 455 4.24 7.13 17.02
C PRO A 455 3.34 5.96 17.42
N ARG A 456 3.05 5.87 18.71
CA ARG A 456 2.21 4.79 19.27
C ARG A 456 0.74 5.17 19.25
N ILE A 457 -0.13 4.16 19.20
CA ILE A 457 -1.54 4.39 19.46
C ILE A 457 -1.79 4.22 20.97
N GLU A 458 -2.17 5.29 21.65
CA GLU A 458 -2.43 5.25 23.09
C GLU A 458 -3.72 4.50 23.39
N SER A 459 -4.80 4.85 22.68
CA SER A 459 -6.07 4.17 22.79
C SER A 459 -6.85 4.24 21.49
N MET A 460 -7.80 3.32 21.34
CA MET A 460 -8.70 3.29 20.19
C MET A 460 -10.15 3.21 20.61
N HIS A 461 -11.00 3.94 19.90
CA HIS A 461 -12.44 3.97 20.10
C HIS A 461 -13.17 3.70 18.78
N LEU A 462 -13.76 2.51 18.67
CA LEU A 462 -14.39 2.01 17.46
C LEU A 462 -15.90 1.94 17.68
N LEU A 463 -16.65 2.82 17.03
CA LEU A 463 -18.10 2.95 17.17
C LEU A 463 -18.78 2.25 16.00
N GLY A 464 -19.54 1.18 16.26
CA GLY A 464 -20.26 0.47 15.20
C GLY A 464 -19.34 -0.04 14.09
N ALA A 465 -18.19 -0.62 14.44
CA ALA A 465 -17.14 -0.95 13.49
C ALA A 465 -17.58 -1.88 12.34
N ALA A 466 -17.42 -1.41 11.10
CA ALA A 466 -17.72 -2.16 9.87
C ALA A 466 -16.54 -3.07 9.45
N ILE A 467 -16.14 -3.94 10.36
CA ILE A 467 -15.08 -4.94 10.21
C ILE A 467 -15.59 -6.30 10.70
N GLY A 468 -15.03 -7.40 10.21
CA GLY A 468 -15.49 -8.74 10.59
C GLY A 468 -15.32 -8.95 12.09
N ALA A 469 -16.29 -9.61 12.73
CA ALA A 469 -16.21 -9.93 14.15
C ALA A 469 -15.14 -10.99 14.43
N LYS A 470 -15.05 -12.01 13.58
CA LYS A 470 -14.08 -13.11 13.70
C LYS A 470 -12.78 -12.74 12.99
N GLY A 471 -11.65 -12.93 13.66
CA GLY A 471 -10.32 -12.69 13.10
C GLY A 471 -9.22 -12.90 14.13
N ASP A 472 -7.97 -12.68 13.72
CA ASP A 472 -6.84 -12.55 14.64
C ASP A 472 -6.69 -11.07 15.02
N TRP A 473 -7.12 -10.75 16.23
CA TRP A 473 -7.09 -9.38 16.76
C TRP A 473 -5.87 -9.12 17.65
N LYS A 474 -4.97 -10.09 17.80
CA LYS A 474 -3.78 -9.95 18.64
C LYS A 474 -2.88 -8.81 18.15
N SER A 475 -2.60 -8.76 16.84
CA SER A 475 -1.80 -7.69 16.23
C SER A 475 -2.43 -6.30 16.39
N LEU A 476 -3.76 -6.20 16.37
CA LEU A 476 -4.45 -4.94 16.64
C LEU A 476 -4.28 -4.52 18.10
N ALA A 477 -4.51 -5.43 19.04
CA ALA A 477 -4.39 -5.15 20.46
C ALA A 477 -2.94 -4.82 20.87
N GLU A 478 -1.95 -5.51 20.31
CA GLU A 478 -0.52 -5.24 20.54
C GLU A 478 -0.07 -3.90 19.94
N GLY A 479 -0.76 -3.40 18.91
CA GLY A 479 -0.49 -2.10 18.30
C GLY A 479 -0.97 -0.91 19.09
N VAL A 480 -1.65 -1.13 20.22
CA VAL A 480 -2.23 -0.09 21.06
C VAL A 480 -1.70 -0.24 22.49
N ASN A 481 -1.06 0.80 23.01
CA ASN A 481 -0.45 0.78 24.35
C ASN A 481 -1.50 0.59 25.45
N GLY A 482 -2.65 1.24 25.30
CA GLY A 482 -3.77 1.18 26.23
C GLY A 482 -4.79 0.12 25.83
N THR A 483 -5.99 0.56 25.44
CA THR A 483 -7.11 -0.35 25.15
C THR A 483 -7.80 0.02 23.84
N VAL A 484 -8.16 -1.02 23.08
CA VAL A 484 -9.08 -0.96 21.95
C VAL A 484 -10.50 -1.15 22.46
N TYR A 485 -11.29 -0.09 22.50
CA TYR A 485 -12.70 -0.12 22.87
C TYR A 485 -13.56 -0.26 21.61
N ASN A 486 -14.28 -1.37 21.52
CA ASN A 486 -15.28 -1.59 20.47
C ASN A 486 -16.68 -1.42 21.05
N TYR A 487 -17.32 -0.29 20.72
CA TYR A 487 -18.70 -0.02 21.08
C TYR A 487 -19.61 -0.66 20.04
N HIS A 488 -20.37 -1.68 20.45
CA HIS A 488 -21.23 -2.45 19.55
C HIS A 488 -22.69 -2.40 19.97
N SER A 489 -23.59 -2.46 18.99
CA SER A 489 -25.03 -2.55 19.22
C SER A 489 -25.64 -3.68 18.41
N THR A 490 -26.36 -4.57 19.08
CA THR A 490 -27.17 -5.63 18.44
C THR A 490 -28.38 -5.06 17.68
N ASN A 491 -28.76 -3.82 17.99
CA ASN A 491 -29.85 -3.06 17.36
C ASN A 491 -29.41 -2.33 16.07
N ASP A 492 -28.12 -2.34 15.72
CA ASP A 492 -27.61 -1.70 14.51
C ASP A 492 -28.15 -2.37 13.23
N GLY A 493 -29.18 -1.77 12.64
CA GLY A 493 -29.86 -2.28 11.45
C GLY A 493 -28.98 -2.31 10.19
N VAL A 494 -28.00 -1.40 10.07
CA VAL A 494 -27.07 -1.36 8.92
C VAL A 494 -26.14 -2.56 8.99
N LEU A 495 -25.53 -2.80 10.16
CA LEU A 495 -24.63 -3.92 10.37
C LEU A 495 -25.37 -5.27 10.45
N LYS A 496 -26.66 -5.28 10.77
CA LYS A 496 -27.51 -6.47 10.74
C LYS A 496 -27.93 -6.88 9.33
N SER A 497 -28.26 -5.91 8.47
CA SER A 497 -28.90 -6.19 7.18
C SER A 497 -27.95 -6.07 5.99
N ILE A 498 -27.09 -5.05 5.95
CA ILE A 498 -26.26 -4.75 4.78
C ILE A 498 -24.92 -5.48 4.87
N TYR A 499 -24.29 -5.46 6.05
CA TYR A 499 -22.96 -6.06 6.23
C TYR A 499 -22.93 -7.55 5.88
N PRO A 500 -23.85 -8.41 6.37
CA PRO A 500 -23.79 -9.84 6.07
C PRO A 500 -24.05 -10.12 4.59
N VAL A 501 -24.98 -9.40 3.96
CA VAL A 501 -25.25 -9.52 2.52
C VAL A 501 -23.99 -9.20 1.70
N ALA A 502 -23.28 -8.14 2.07
CA ALA A 502 -22.08 -7.71 1.36
C ALA A 502 -20.81 -8.53 1.70
N GLN A 503 -20.82 -9.29 2.80
CA GLN A 503 -19.68 -10.06 3.30
C GLN A 503 -19.98 -11.56 3.40
N ALA A 504 -20.83 -12.08 2.51
CA ALA A 504 -21.13 -13.51 2.40
C ALA A 504 -21.53 -14.16 3.74
N GLY A 505 -22.42 -13.50 4.49
CA GLY A 505 -22.96 -13.98 5.76
C GLY A 505 -22.11 -13.66 7.00
N GLN A 506 -20.98 -12.94 6.86
CA GLN A 506 -20.19 -12.55 8.03
C GLN A 506 -20.93 -11.56 8.94
N THR A 507 -20.58 -11.58 10.23
CA THR A 507 -21.07 -10.62 11.22
C THR A 507 -20.02 -9.54 11.48
N ALA A 508 -20.46 -8.29 11.64
CA ALA A 508 -19.59 -7.17 11.96
C ALA A 508 -19.26 -7.08 13.46
N ALA A 509 -18.04 -6.68 13.80
CA ALA A 509 -17.61 -6.43 15.17
C ALA A 509 -18.42 -5.31 15.84
N GLY A 510 -18.85 -4.30 15.07
CA GLY A 510 -19.76 -3.25 15.56
C GLY A 510 -21.17 -3.72 15.92
N ARG A 511 -21.53 -4.97 15.60
CA ARG A 511 -22.81 -5.57 15.97
C ARG A 511 -22.68 -6.57 17.12
N SER A 512 -21.72 -7.49 17.02
CA SER A 512 -21.59 -8.62 17.95
C SER A 512 -20.38 -8.56 18.87
N GLY A 513 -19.51 -7.55 18.72
CA GLY A 513 -18.19 -7.55 19.33
C GLY A 513 -17.14 -8.28 18.48
N PHE A 514 -15.87 -8.00 18.75
CA PHE A 514 -14.72 -8.76 18.22
C PHE A 514 -14.59 -10.13 18.91
N MET A 515 -14.18 -11.13 18.14
CA MET A 515 -14.05 -12.52 18.56
C MET A 515 -12.77 -13.16 17.94
N PRO A 516 -11.92 -13.84 18.74
CA PRO A 516 -11.97 -13.90 20.20
C PRO A 516 -11.65 -12.54 20.84
N VAL A 517 -12.07 -12.35 22.09
CA VAL A 517 -11.62 -11.22 22.91
C VAL A 517 -10.20 -11.51 23.36
N VAL A 518 -9.28 -10.58 23.10
CA VAL A 518 -7.86 -10.68 23.46
C VAL A 518 -7.51 -9.61 24.50
N LYS A 519 -6.42 -9.81 25.26
CA LYS A 519 -5.92 -8.80 26.20
C LYS A 519 -5.68 -7.48 25.47
N GLY A 520 -6.15 -6.36 26.03
CA GLY A 520 -6.06 -5.03 25.41
C GLY A 520 -7.23 -4.68 24.48
N LEU A 521 -8.18 -5.60 24.23
CA LEU A 521 -9.40 -5.35 23.46
C LEU A 521 -10.63 -5.54 24.35
N LYS A 522 -11.49 -4.52 24.42
CA LYS A 522 -12.76 -4.56 25.18
C LYS A 522 -13.95 -4.32 24.25
N ASN A 523 -14.92 -5.25 24.28
CA ASN A 523 -16.24 -5.04 23.70
C ASN A 523 -17.14 -4.35 24.71
N VAL A 524 -17.71 -3.20 24.35
CA VAL A 524 -18.66 -2.43 25.16
C VAL A 524 -20.02 -2.51 24.48
N ASP A 525 -20.95 -3.21 25.09
CA ASP A 525 -22.32 -3.30 24.59
C ASP A 525 -23.08 -2.00 24.88
N VAL A 526 -23.49 -1.31 23.83
CA VAL A 526 -24.26 -0.06 23.89
C VAL A 526 -25.68 -0.22 23.35
N SER A 527 -26.16 -1.45 23.19
CA SER A 527 -27.47 -1.78 22.62
C SER A 527 -28.65 -1.13 23.34
N GLU A 528 -28.53 -0.89 24.65
CA GLU A 528 -29.56 -0.22 25.43
C GLU A 528 -29.80 1.21 24.97
N LYS A 529 -28.74 1.95 24.61
CA LYS A 529 -28.78 3.37 24.25
C LYS A 529 -28.77 3.62 22.75
N VAL A 530 -28.01 2.81 22.00
CA VAL A 530 -27.84 2.96 20.54
C VAL A 530 -28.82 2.06 19.81
N LYS A 531 -29.83 2.66 19.16
CA LYS A 531 -30.89 1.93 18.45
C LYS A 531 -30.72 1.93 16.93
N ALA A 532 -30.00 2.91 16.37
CA ALA A 532 -29.65 2.97 14.97
C ALA A 532 -28.15 3.25 14.75
N HIS A 533 -27.69 3.03 13.51
CA HIS A 533 -26.27 3.16 13.14
C HIS A 533 -25.73 4.59 13.28
N SER A 534 -26.58 5.60 13.16
CA SER A 534 -26.25 7.02 13.35
C SER A 534 -26.11 7.43 14.82
N ASP A 535 -26.75 6.69 15.73
CA ASP A 535 -27.00 7.16 17.10
C ASP A 535 -25.77 7.07 18.00
N TYR A 536 -24.68 6.44 17.53
CA TYR A 536 -23.47 6.22 18.30
C TYR A 536 -22.85 7.53 18.82
N HIS A 537 -22.76 8.58 18.01
CA HIS A 537 -22.13 9.83 18.42
C HIS A 537 -22.89 10.56 19.54
N GLU A 538 -24.21 10.37 19.60
CA GLU A 538 -25.08 11.02 20.60
C GLU A 538 -25.14 10.23 21.91
N HIS A 539 -25.08 8.90 21.85
CA HIS A 539 -25.41 8.02 22.98
C HIS A 539 -24.21 7.30 23.60
N VAL A 540 -23.03 7.37 22.97
CA VAL A 540 -21.79 6.77 23.48
C VAL A 540 -20.96 7.81 24.21
N GLN A 541 -20.47 7.43 25.39
CA GLN A 541 -19.38 8.13 26.08
C GLN A 541 -18.14 7.26 26.00
N LEU A 542 -17.00 7.88 25.66
CA LEU A 542 -15.76 7.13 25.48
C LEU A 542 -15.22 6.67 26.86
N SER A 543 -15.03 5.37 27.06
CA SER A 543 -14.58 4.72 28.31
C SER A 543 -13.12 5.00 28.71
N LEU A 544 -12.88 5.62 29.86
CA LEU A 544 -11.54 5.97 30.38
C LEU A 544 -10.56 4.79 30.29
N ALA A 545 -9.29 5.08 30.01
CA ALA A 545 -8.24 4.07 30.08
C ALA A 545 -8.22 3.48 31.49
N ASP A 546 -8.19 2.15 31.61
CA ASP A 546 -7.82 1.52 32.87
C ASP A 546 -6.34 1.89 33.09
N VAL A 547 -6.08 2.94 33.86
CA VAL A 547 -4.76 3.13 34.44
C VAL A 547 -4.56 1.89 35.32
N ASN A 548 -3.60 1.03 34.98
CA ASN A 548 -3.14 -0.01 35.89
C ASN A 548 -2.65 0.68 37.16
N VAL A 549 -3.55 0.89 38.12
CA VAL A 549 -3.18 1.17 39.50
C VAL A 549 -2.67 -0.16 40.01
N ASP A 550 -1.36 -0.25 40.13
CA ASP A 550 -0.69 -1.36 40.78
C ASP A 550 -1.11 -1.35 42.27
N GLU A 551 -2.22 -2.01 42.58
CA GLU A 551 -2.74 -2.18 43.95
C GLU A 551 -1.90 -3.17 44.78
N SER A 552 -0.65 -3.45 44.39
CA SER A 552 0.24 -4.36 45.13
C SER A 552 1.07 -3.68 46.23
N ASN A 553 0.93 -2.37 46.47
CA ASN A 553 1.69 -1.65 47.51
C ASN A 553 0.82 -0.95 48.58
N ARG A 554 -0.29 -1.57 48.97
CA ARG A 554 -0.96 -1.27 50.25
C ARG A 554 -1.30 -2.56 50.99
N ASN A 555 -0.32 -3.09 51.71
CA ASN A 555 -0.45 -3.57 53.09
C ASN A 555 0.92 -3.82 53.68
#